data_AF-A0A9E4CTY0-F1
#
_entry.id   AF-A0A9E4CTY0-F1
#
_cell.length_a   1.000
_cell.length_b   1.000
_cell.length_c   1.000
_cell.angle_alpha   90.00
_cell.angle_beta   90.00
_cell.angle_gamma   90.00
#
_symmetry.space_group_name_H-M   'P 1'
#
loop_
_entity.id
_entity.type
_entity.pdbx_description
1 polymer ?
#
loop_
_entity_poly.entity_id
_entity_poly.type
_entity_poly.pdbx_seq_one_letter_code
_entity_poly.pdbx_strand_id
1 'polypeptide(L)'
;VGRLHPLGTWVSKSWIVPVVARVPEPLPLQGRTMEVDRVLWVPLHDFTRPGTFREEWWHTAIGERTIYFFELDDETVWGATARMLHQLLTLAYGPPATRTAR
;
A
#
# COMPACT_ATOMS: atom_id res chain seq x y z
N VAL A 1 -15.80 9.20 2.43
CA VAL A 1 -14.91 8.85 1.29
C VAL A 1 -14.34 10.13 0.71
N GLY A 2 -13.07 10.14 0.30
CA GLY A 2 -12.30 11.36 0.01
C GLY A 2 -10.88 11.08 -0.46
N ARG A 3 -10.07 12.13 -0.60
CA ARG A 3 -8.67 12.04 -1.06
C ARG A 3 -7.73 11.78 0.12
N LEU A 4 -6.73 10.93 -0.08
CA LEU A 4 -5.58 10.85 0.81
C LEU A 4 -4.58 11.97 0.47
N HIS A 5 -3.59 12.19 1.35
CA HIS A 5 -2.52 13.14 1.04
C HIS A 5 -1.78 12.68 -0.21
N PRO A 6 -1.59 13.58 -1.20
CA PRO A 6 -0.85 13.23 -2.39
C PRO A 6 0.60 12.86 -2.08
N LEU A 7 1.20 12.04 -2.94
CA LEU A 7 2.61 11.66 -2.85
C LEU A 7 3.33 11.82 -4.18
N GLY A 8 4.58 12.29 -4.12
CA GLY A 8 5.47 12.32 -5.28
C GLY A 8 6.20 10.99 -5.46
N THR A 9 6.32 10.54 -6.70
CA THR A 9 7.27 9.49 -7.08
C THR A 9 8.59 10.13 -7.47
N TRP A 10 9.69 9.49 -7.13
CA TRP A 10 11.02 10.05 -7.38
C TRP A 10 11.60 9.66 -8.74
N VAL A 11 11.38 8.43 -9.19
CA VAL A 11 11.92 7.92 -10.46
C VAL A 11 11.22 8.60 -11.64
N SER A 12 9.89 8.59 -11.64
CA SER A 12 9.10 9.17 -12.73
C SER A 12 8.74 10.65 -12.52
N LYS A 13 9.08 11.25 -11.37
CA LYS A 13 8.72 12.63 -10.98
C LYS A 13 7.21 12.91 -11.12
N SER A 14 6.38 11.91 -10.84
CA SER A 14 4.93 11.98 -10.98
C SER A 14 4.27 12.31 -9.64
N TRP A 15 3.08 12.91 -9.72
CA TRP A 15 2.26 13.20 -8.55
C TRP A 15 1.06 12.25 -8.51
N ILE A 16 0.97 11.43 -7.45
CA ILE A 16 -0.13 10.50 -7.25
C ILE A 16 -1.12 11.12 -6.28
N VAL A 17 -2.40 11.16 -6.66
CA VAL A 17 -3.52 11.63 -5.84
C VAL A 17 -4.43 10.44 -5.52
N PRO A 18 -4.28 9.81 -4.35
CA PRO A 18 -5.08 8.63 -4.01
C PRO A 18 -6.50 9.04 -3.63
N VAL A 19 -7.50 8.34 -4.15
CA VAL A 19 -8.92 8.56 -3.84
C VAL A 19 -9.51 7.28 -3.24
N VAL A 20 -10.17 7.41 -2.09
CA VAL A 20 -10.81 6.29 -1.40
C VAL A 20 -12.29 6.32 -1.69
N ALA A 21 -12.82 5.20 -2.20
CA ALA A 21 -14.24 4.99 -2.45
C ALA A 21 -14.77 3.85 -1.58
N ARG A 22 -16.09 3.81 -1.39
CA ARG A 22 -16.83 2.68 -0.83
C ARG A 22 -17.55 2.01 -1.98
N VAL A 23 -17.41 0.70 -2.08
CA VAL A 23 -18.19 -0.15 -2.98
C VAL A 23 -19.12 -1.01 -2.13
N PRO A 24 -20.35 -1.28 -2.59
CA PRO A 24 -21.34 -2.02 -1.79
C PRO A 24 -20.89 -3.45 -1.52
N GLU A 25 -20.18 -4.08 -2.46
CA GLU A 25 -19.63 -5.43 -2.35
C GLU A 25 -18.43 -5.60 -3.29
N PRO A 26 -17.58 -6.63 -3.07
CA PRO A 26 -16.54 -7.02 -4.02
C PRO A 26 -17.13 -7.34 -5.40
N LEU A 27 -16.74 -6.55 -6.40
CA LEU A 27 -17.18 -6.78 -7.79
C LEU A 27 -16.38 -7.96 -8.41
N PRO A 28 -16.99 -8.76 -9.31
CA PRO A 28 -16.30 -9.80 -10.07
C PRO A 28 -15.42 -9.18 -11.15
N LEU A 29 -14.34 -8.52 -10.72
CA LEU A 29 -13.39 -7.86 -11.60
C LEU A 29 -12.55 -8.90 -12.34
N GLN A 30 -12.46 -8.74 -13.65
CA GLN A 30 -11.55 -9.51 -14.50
C GLN A 30 -10.56 -8.54 -15.13
N GLY A 31 -9.26 -8.85 -15.00
CA GLY A 31 -8.21 -8.13 -15.73
C GLY A 31 -8.54 -8.16 -17.22
N ARG A 32 -8.61 -6.99 -17.84
CA ARG A 32 -8.70 -6.86 -19.30
C ARG A 32 -7.37 -6.31 -19.80
N THR A 33 -6.95 -6.74 -20.99
CA THR A 33 -5.63 -6.48 -21.60
C THR A 33 -4.47 -7.24 -20.93
N MET A 34 -3.29 -7.19 -21.56
CA MET A 34 -2.05 -7.77 -21.04
C MET A 34 -1.42 -6.94 -19.90
N GLU A 35 -2.11 -5.92 -19.39
CA GLU A 35 -1.56 -5.02 -18.35
C GLU A 35 -1.79 -5.53 -16.93
N VAL A 36 -2.79 -6.39 -16.70
CA VAL A 36 -3.17 -6.88 -15.37
C VAL A 36 -3.05 -8.40 -15.29
N ASP A 37 -2.09 -8.87 -14.50
CA ASP A 37 -1.85 -10.30 -14.27
C ASP A 37 -2.91 -10.92 -13.33
N ARG A 38 -3.27 -10.22 -12.24
CA ARG A 38 -4.20 -10.71 -11.22
C ARG A 38 -4.96 -9.56 -10.54
N VAL A 39 -6.22 -9.82 -10.16
CA VAL A 39 -7.03 -8.93 -9.33
C VAL A 39 -7.30 -9.61 -7.98
N LEU A 40 -7.11 -8.87 -6.89
CA LEU A 40 -7.22 -9.37 -5.53
C LEU A 40 -8.21 -8.52 -4.72
N TRP A 41 -9.07 -9.20 -3.96
CA TRP A 41 -9.83 -8.59 -2.87
C TRP A 41 -9.20 -9.03 -1.54
N VAL A 42 -8.50 -8.11 -0.89
CA VAL A 42 -7.82 -8.38 0.38
C VAL A 42 -8.58 -7.68 1.52
N PRO A 43 -9.02 -8.40 2.56
CA PRO A 43 -9.59 -7.81 3.76
C PRO A 43 -8.64 -6.81 4.42
N LEU A 44 -9.18 -5.66 4.88
CA LEU A 44 -8.34 -4.65 5.56
C LEU A 44 -7.66 -5.17 6.82
N HIS A 45 -8.28 -6.15 7.51
CA HIS A 45 -7.70 -6.73 8.71
C HIS A 45 -6.43 -7.54 8.43
N ASP A 46 -6.25 -8.07 7.21
CA ASP A 46 -5.03 -8.79 6.86
C ASP A 46 -3.81 -7.87 6.88
N PHE A 47 -4.00 -6.60 6.52
CA PHE A 47 -2.95 -5.57 6.60
C PHE A 47 -2.63 -5.10 8.02
N THR A 48 -3.47 -5.43 9.01
CA THR A 48 -3.26 -5.06 10.42
C THR A 48 -2.85 -6.25 11.29
N ARG A 49 -2.67 -7.44 10.71
CA ARG A 49 -2.19 -8.62 11.46
C ARG A 49 -0.76 -8.36 11.98
N PRO A 50 -0.42 -8.83 13.19
CA PRO A 50 0.94 -8.72 13.70
C PRO A 50 1.95 -9.35 12.74
N GLY A 51 3.02 -8.61 12.43
CA GLY A 51 4.09 -9.09 11.56
C GLY A 51 3.87 -8.85 10.06
N THR A 52 2.69 -8.41 9.63
CA THR A 52 2.40 -8.11 8.22
C THR A 52 3.12 -6.83 7.76
N PHE A 53 3.25 -5.82 8.62
CA PHE A 53 3.89 -4.56 8.24
C PHE A 53 5.36 -4.52 8.63
N ARG A 54 6.21 -4.08 7.69
CA ARG A 54 7.57 -3.62 7.98
C ARG A 54 7.89 -2.37 7.18
N GLU A 55 8.83 -1.59 7.71
CA GLU A 55 9.40 -0.46 7.01
C GLU A 55 10.92 -0.58 6.95
N GLU A 56 11.50 -0.06 5.88
CA GLU A 56 12.94 -0.04 5.69
C GLU A 56 13.40 1.35 5.28
N TRP A 57 14.53 1.77 5.83
CA TRP A 57 15.18 3.00 5.42
C TRP A 57 16.18 2.68 4.31
N TRP A 58 15.91 3.16 3.11
CA TRP A 58 16.74 2.94 1.94
C TRP A 58 17.54 4.19 1.61
N HIS A 59 18.87 4.06 1.57
CA HIS A 59 19.75 5.04 0.97
C HIS A 59 19.87 4.74 -0.52
N THR A 60 19.38 5.64 -1.36
CA THR A 60 19.43 5.50 -2.83
C THR A 60 20.26 6.61 -3.44
N ALA A 61 20.70 6.45 -4.69
CA ALA A 61 21.49 7.46 -5.41
C ALA A 61 20.78 8.83 -5.52
N ILE A 62 19.46 8.85 -5.33
CA ILE A 62 18.61 10.03 -5.42
C ILE A 62 18.21 10.59 -4.04
N GLY A 63 18.61 9.93 -2.94
CA GLY A 63 18.35 10.35 -1.55
C GLY A 63 17.80 9.22 -0.66
N GLU A 64 17.42 9.58 0.56
CA GLU A 64 16.94 8.65 1.59
C GLU A 64 15.41 8.57 1.60
N ARG A 65 14.86 7.36 1.79
CA ARG A 65 13.42 7.18 1.91
C ARG A 65 13.06 5.95 2.73
N THR A 66 11.97 6.06 3.47
CA THR A 66 11.27 4.92 4.05
C THR A 66 10.48 4.19 2.97
N ILE A 67 10.71 2.89 2.82
CA ILE A 67 9.90 1.99 2.00
C ILE A 67 9.04 1.15 2.93
N TYR A 68 7.75 1.14 2.63
CA TYR A 68 6.75 0.35 3.35
C TYR A 68 6.50 -0.97 2.63
N PHE A 69 6.30 -2.02 3.41
CA PHE A 69 5.96 -3.35 2.95
C PHE A 69 4.83 -3.93 3.80
N PHE A 70 3.86 -4.54 3.13
CA PHE A 70 2.85 -5.41 3.71
C PHE A 70 3.04 -6.81 3.13
N GLU A 71 3.47 -7.74 3.96
CA GLU A 71 3.66 -9.16 3.63
C GLU A 71 2.34 -9.90 3.92
N LEU A 72 1.56 -10.13 2.86
CA LEU A 72 0.36 -10.96 2.91
C LEU A 72 0.76 -12.42 2.65
N ASP A 73 -0.19 -13.33 2.82
CA ASP A 73 0.08 -14.76 2.71
C ASP A 73 0.55 -15.15 1.29
N ASP A 74 0.00 -14.51 0.25
CA ASP A 74 0.24 -14.83 -1.17
C ASP A 74 0.83 -13.66 -1.99
N GLU A 75 1.16 -12.53 -1.36
CA GLU A 75 1.58 -11.32 -2.06
C GLU A 75 2.36 -10.34 -1.17
N THR A 76 3.27 -9.57 -1.75
CA THR A 76 3.91 -8.45 -1.08
C THR A 76 3.42 -7.14 -1.69
N VAL A 77 2.75 -6.31 -0.90
CA VAL A 77 2.40 -4.94 -1.31
C VAL A 77 3.47 -3.98 -0.80
N TRP A 78 4.13 -3.25 -1.70
CA TRP A 78 5.26 -2.39 -1.34
C TRP A 78 5.28 -1.06 -2.12
N GLY A 79 6.22 -0.19 -1.77
CA GLY A 79 6.48 1.05 -2.49
C GLY A 79 5.34 2.07 -2.41
N ALA A 80 4.99 2.69 -3.54
CA ALA A 80 3.97 3.75 -3.59
C ALA A 80 2.60 3.25 -3.12
N THR A 81 2.22 2.03 -3.50
CA THR A 81 0.96 1.41 -3.07
C THR A 81 0.94 1.15 -1.58
N ALA A 82 2.00 0.58 -1.01
CA ALA A 82 2.09 0.39 0.44
C ALA A 82 2.07 1.72 1.19
N ARG A 83 2.67 2.79 0.66
CA ARG A 83 2.58 4.13 1.26
C ARG A 83 1.15 4.66 1.31
N MET A 84 0.36 4.42 0.25
CA MET A 84 -1.07 4.79 0.24
C MET A 84 -1.86 3.96 1.25
N LEU A 85 -1.61 2.65 1.34
CA LEU A 85 -2.25 1.77 2.31
C LEU A 85 -1.87 2.14 3.75
N HIS A 86 -0.59 2.38 4.04
CA HIS A 86 -0.14 2.84 5.34
C HIS A 86 -0.89 4.10 5.79
N GLN A 87 -1.05 5.08 4.89
CA GLN A 87 -1.83 6.27 5.19
C GLN A 87 -3.31 5.96 5.47
N LEU A 88 -3.95 5.15 4.64
CA LEU A 88 -5.35 4.76 4.84
C LEU A 88 -5.55 4.07 6.19
N LEU A 89 -4.69 3.09 6.51
CA LEU A 89 -4.75 2.33 7.75
C LEU A 89 -4.47 3.24 8.96
N THR A 90 -3.50 4.15 8.86
CA THR A 90 -3.21 5.13 9.93
C THR A 90 -4.44 5.97 10.26
N LEU A 91 -5.18 6.42 9.25
CA LEU A 91 -6.40 7.21 9.44
C LEU A 91 -7.58 6.38 9.96
N ALA A 92 -7.68 5.10 9.60
CA ALA A 92 -8.82 4.25 9.93
C ALA A 92 -8.66 3.48 11.25
N TYR A 93 -7.45 3.04 11.57
CA TYR A 93 -7.14 2.09 12.64
C TYR A 93 -5.94 2.50 13.51
N GLY A 94 -5.23 3.58 13.16
CA GLY A 94 -3.93 3.92 13.75
C GLY A 94 -2.75 3.32 12.97
N PRO A 95 -1.51 3.74 13.26
CA PRO A 95 -0.34 3.30 12.51
C PRO A 95 -0.17 1.78 12.61
N PRO A 96 0.12 1.08 11.49
CA PRO A 96 0.35 -0.37 11.51
C PRO A 96 1.52 -0.73 12.43
N ALA A 97 1.39 -1.84 13.15
CA ALA A 97 2.45 -2.31 14.03
C ALA A 97 3.65 -2.82 13.23
N THR A 98 4.79 -2.13 13.33
CA THR A 98 6.04 -2.53 12.68
C THR A 98 6.53 -3.86 13.26
N ARG A 99 6.83 -4.81 12.37
CA ARG A 99 7.56 -6.03 12.73
C ARG A 99 8.93 -5.64 13.29
N THR A 100 9.17 -5.95 14.55
CA THR A 100 10.52 -5.83 15.14
C THR A 100 11.45 -6.78 14.38
N ALA A 101 12.56 -6.26 13.87
CA ALA A 101 13.61 -7.12 13.32
C ALA A 101 14.07 -8.08 14.42
N ARG A 102 14.08 -9.38 14.13
CA ARG A 102 14.76 -10.38 14.97
C ARG A 102 16.24 -10.33 14.69
#